data_AF-A0A933I272-F1
#
_entry.id   AF-A0A933I272-F1
#
_cell.length_a   1.000
_cell.length_b   1.000
_cell.length_c   1.000
_cell.angle_alpha   90.00
_cell.angle_beta   90.00
_cell.angle_gamma   90.00
#
_symmetry.space_group_name_H-M   'P 1'
#
loop_
_entity.id
_entity.type
_entity.pdbx_description
1 polymer ?
#
loop_
_entity_poly.entity_id
_entity_poly.type
_entity_poly.pdbx_seq_one_letter_code
_entity_poly.pdbx_strand_id
1 'polypeptide(L)'
;MKRIEFYKSVKIAGMLLYIPLILAAGPLSGYFIGDYLVKKIHFPLFVLLVFIIAGFAAALMETIRIIKLALRVEGKSGRNNP
;
A
#
# COMPACT_ATOMS: atom_id res chain seq x y z
N MET A 1 33.13 -0.85 2.87
CA MET A 1 32.27 -0.29 1.79
C MET A 1 31.12 -1.22 1.35
N LYS A 2 31.35 -2.49 0.97
CA LYS A 2 30.30 -3.41 0.45
C LYS A 2 28.99 -3.55 1.28
N ARG A 3 29.06 -3.50 2.61
CA ARG A 3 27.89 -3.72 3.49
C ARG A 3 26.86 -2.57 3.41
N ILE A 4 27.32 -1.32 3.29
CA ILE A 4 26.44 -0.12 3.32
C ILE A 4 25.60 -0.04 2.04
N GLU A 5 26.22 -0.35 0.89
CA GLU A 5 25.52 -0.42 -0.40
C GLU A 5 24.50 -1.55 -0.42
N PHE A 6 24.86 -2.72 0.11
CA PHE A 6 23.94 -3.85 0.23
C PHE A 6 22.70 -3.51 1.06
N TYR A 7 22.88 -2.86 2.22
CA TYR A 7 21.76 -2.40 3.06
C TYR A 7 20.85 -1.40 2.34
N LYS A 8 21.41 -0.46 1.57
CA LYS A 8 20.62 0.50 0.77
C LYS A 8 19.80 -0.21 -0.31
N SER A 9 20.41 -1.15 -1.05
CA SER A 9 19.72 -1.90 -2.10
C SER A 9 18.57 -2.75 -1.55
N VAL A 10 18.79 -3.44 -0.43
CA VAL A 10 17.74 -4.24 0.23
C VAL A 10 16.59 -3.35 0.71
N LYS A 11 16.90 -2.17 1.28
CA LYS A 11 15.87 -1.20 1.69
C LYS A 11 15.02 -0.73 0.51
N ILE A 12 15.65 -0.38 -0.62
CA ILE A 12 14.94 0.06 -1.83
C ILE A 12 14.08 -1.07 -2.40
N ALA A 13 14.64 -2.27 -2.51
CA ALA A 13 13.90 -3.45 -2.98
C ALA A 13 12.67 -3.75 -2.10
N GLY A 14 12.82 -3.66 -0.78
CA GLY A 14 11.71 -3.83 0.16
C GLY A 14 10.61 -2.79 -0.04
N MET A 15 10.97 -1.52 -0.24
CA MET A 15 10.00 -0.46 -0.52
C MET A 15 9.29 -0.67 -1.87
N LEU A 16 10.02 -1.11 -2.90
CA LEU A 16 9.47 -1.39 -4.22
C LEU A 16 8.48 -2.56 -4.21
N LEU A 17 8.79 -3.63 -3.46
CA LEU A 17 7.90 -4.78 -3.31
C LEU A 17 6.64 -4.47 -2.49
N TYR A 18 6.71 -3.50 -1.59
CA TYR A 18 5.59 -3.13 -0.73
C TYR A 18 4.48 -2.39 -1.50
N ILE A 19 4.85 -1.61 -2.52
CA ILE A 19 3.91 -0.86 -3.38
C ILE A 19 2.87 -1.78 -4.05
N PRO A 20 3.25 -2.81 -4.86
CA PRO A 20 2.29 -3.69 -5.49
C PRO A 20 1.51 -4.52 -4.46
N LEU A 21 2.08 -4.83 -3.30
CA LEU A 21 1.41 -5.59 -2.23
C LEU A 21 0.20 -4.81 -1.67
N ILE A 22 0.38 -3.52 -1.34
CA ILE A 22 -0.70 -2.66 -0.84
C ILE A 22 -1.74 -2.39 -1.92
N LEU A 23 -1.29 -2.11 -3.15
CA LEU A 23 -2.15 -1.90 -4.30
C LEU A 23 -3.05 -3.11 -4.58
N ALA A 24 -2.56 -4.33 -4.34
CA ALA A 24 -3.36 -5.54 -4.43
C ALA A 24 -4.27 -5.73 -3.21
N ALA A 25 -3.79 -5.44 -1.99
CA ALA A 25 -4.55 -5.63 -0.76
C ALA A 25 -5.83 -4.79 -0.69
N GLY A 26 -5.80 -3.54 -1.19
CA GLY A 26 -6.96 -2.65 -1.22
C GLY A 26 -8.18 -3.23 -1.97
N PRO A 27 -8.10 -3.45 -3.29
CA PRO A 27 -9.16 -4.06 -4.08
C PRO A 27 -9.60 -5.42 -3.54
N LEU A 28 -8.66 -6.23 -3.06
CA LEU A 28 -8.96 -7.57 -2.54
C LEU A 28 -9.83 -7.48 -1.29
N SER A 29 -9.48 -6.59 -0.36
CA SER A 29 -10.32 -6.32 0.82
C SER A 29 -11.70 -5.75 0.43
N GLY A 30 -11.75 -4.85 -0.57
CA GLY A 30 -13.00 -4.32 -1.12
C GLY A 30 -13.89 -5.40 -1.74
N TYR A 31 -13.30 -6.36 -2.46
CA TYR A 31 -14.00 -7.50 -3.03
C TYR A 31 -14.59 -8.40 -1.93
N PHE A 32 -13.79 -8.79 -0.92
CA PHE A 32 -14.28 -9.65 0.15
C PHE A 32 -15.41 -9.00 0.95
N ILE A 33 -15.31 -7.70 1.24
CA ILE A 33 -16.37 -6.94 1.92
C ILE A 33 -17.61 -6.87 1.02
N GLY A 34 -17.45 -6.49 -0.25
CA GLY A 34 -18.54 -6.38 -1.20
C GLY A 34 -19.27 -7.71 -1.44
N ASP A 35 -18.52 -8.80 -1.66
CA ASP A 35 -19.04 -10.15 -1.85
C ASP A 35 -19.80 -10.65 -0.62
N TYR A 36 -19.26 -10.39 0.58
CA TYR A 36 -19.96 -10.72 1.83
C TYR A 36 -21.29 -9.95 1.98
N LEU A 37 -21.32 -8.66 1.63
CA LEU A 37 -22.55 -7.85 1.66
C LEU A 37 -23.59 -8.31 0.63
N VAL A 38 -23.15 -8.61 -0.60
CA VAL A 38 -24.02 -9.11 -1.67
C VAL A 38 -24.61 -10.47 -1.29
N LYS A 39 -23.80 -11.40 -0.78
CA LYS A 39 -24.25 -12.75 -0.40
C LYS A 39 -25.14 -12.78 0.84
N LYS A 40 -24.88 -11.92 1.83
CA LYS A 40 -25.59 -11.96 3.11
C LYS A 40 -26.86 -11.10 3.15
N ILE A 41 -26.88 -9.99 2.42
CA ILE A 41 -27.97 -9.00 2.50
C ILE A 41 -28.69 -8.88 1.14
N HIS A 42 -28.31 -9.67 0.13
CA HIS A 42 -28.84 -9.59 -1.24
C HIS A 42 -28.72 -8.19 -1.85
N PHE A 43 -27.65 -7.45 -1.50
CA PHE A 43 -27.38 -6.17 -2.16
C PHE A 43 -27.13 -6.38 -3.67
N PRO A 44 -27.52 -5.40 -4.51
CA PRO A 44 -27.23 -5.44 -5.93
C PRO A 44 -25.74 -5.46 -6.25
N LEU A 45 -25.39 -6.12 -7.37
CA LEU A 45 -24.02 -6.42 -7.80
C LEU A 45 -23.12 -5.17 -7.93
N PHE A 46 -23.69 -3.98 -8.16
CA PHE A 46 -22.93 -2.73 -8.25
C PHE A 46 -22.25 -2.36 -6.92
N VAL A 47 -22.77 -2.82 -5.78
CA VAL A 47 -22.19 -2.54 -4.45
C VAL A 47 -20.79 -3.15 -4.35
N LEU A 48 -20.60 -4.34 -4.89
CA LEU A 48 -19.29 -4.99 -4.94
C LEU A 48 -18.27 -4.14 -5.74
N LEU A 49 -18.68 -3.62 -6.89
CA LEU A 49 -17.85 -2.71 -7.70
C LEU A 49 -17.49 -1.43 -6.92
N VAL A 50 -18.44 -0.84 -6.20
CA VAL A 50 -18.19 0.34 -5.36
C VAL A 50 -17.15 0.04 -4.28
N PHE A 51 -17.27 -1.10 -3.58
CA PHE A 51 -16.30 -1.47 -2.54
C PHE A 51 -14.92 -1.80 -3.09
N ILE A 52 -14.82 -2.42 -4.27
CA ILE A 52 -13.53 -2.65 -4.93
C ILE A 52 -12.86 -1.31 -5.28
N ILE A 53 -13.60 -0.38 -5.90
CA ILE A 53 -13.08 0.94 -6.27
C ILE A 53 -12.67 1.72 -5.02
N ALA A 54 -13.49 1.69 -3.97
CA ALA A 54 -13.18 2.32 -2.70
C ALA A 54 -11.92 1.71 -2.05
N GLY A 55 -11.79 0.38 -2.07
CA GLY A 55 -10.60 -0.34 -1.59
C GLY A 55 -9.35 0.01 -2.39
N PHE A 56 -9.46 0.13 -3.71
CA PHE A 56 -8.37 0.60 -4.58
C PHE A 56 -7.95 2.03 -4.27
N ALA A 57 -8.92 2.95 -4.14
CA ALA A 57 -8.64 4.34 -3.79
C ALA A 57 -7.96 4.46 -2.42
N ALA A 58 -8.41 3.68 -1.43
CA ALA A 58 -7.78 3.61 -0.11
C ALA A 58 -6.33 3.12 -0.20
N ALA A 59 -6.06 2.06 -0.99
CA ALA A 59 -4.69 1.58 -1.21
C ALA A 59 -3.79 2.61 -1.89
N LEU A 60 -4.30 3.38 -2.85
CA LEU A 60 -3.55 4.49 -3.46
C LEU A 60 -3.20 5.56 -2.43
N MET A 61 -4.16 5.97 -1.61
CA MET A 61 -3.93 6.96 -0.56
C MET A 61 -2.87 6.49 0.45
N GLU A 62 -2.93 5.22 0.85
CA GLU A 62 -1.98 4.64 1.79
C GLU A 62 -0.59 4.51 1.16
N THR A 63 -0.51 4.11 -0.12
CA THR A 63 0.74 4.07 -0.88
C THR A 63 1.42 5.44 -0.92
N ILE A 64 0.67 6.50 -1.24
CA ILE A 64 1.19 7.88 -1.24
C ILE A 64 1.67 8.29 0.16
N ARG A 65 0.94 7.92 1.22
CA ARG A 65 1.32 8.19 2.60
C ARG A 65 2.65 7.50 2.96
N ILE A 66 2.82 6.24 2.58
CA ILE A 66 4.05 5.48 2.84
C ILE A 66 5.24 6.06 2.08
N ILE A 67 5.06 6.43 0.81
CA ILE A 67 6.11 7.08 0.02
C ILE A 67 6.52 8.40 0.69
N LYS A 68 5.56 9.22 1.11
CA LYS A 68 5.83 10.47 1.86
C LYS A 68 6.57 10.21 3.17
N LEU A 69 6.21 9.15 3.88
CA LEU A 69 6.88 8.74 5.13
C LEU A 69 8.32 8.30 4.86
N ALA A 70 8.55 7.48 3.84
CA ALA A 70 9.88 7.02 3.44
C ALA A 70 10.81 8.18 3.07
N LEU A 71 10.33 9.12 2.25
CA LEU A 71 11.08 10.33 1.88
C LEU A 71 11.42 11.20 3.09
N ARG A 72 10.48 11.36 4.03
CA ARG A 72 10.72 12.10 5.28
C ARG A 72 11.77 11.43 6.16
N VAL A 73 11.75 10.11 6.28
CA VAL A 73 12.73 9.34 7.06
C VAL A 73 14.13 9.48 6.47
N GLU A 74 14.28 9.46 5.14
CA GLU A 74 15.58 9.68 4.48
C GLU A 74 16.12 11.10 4.68
N GLY A 75 15.28 12.12 4.51
CA GLY A 75 15.70 13.52 4.74
C GLY A 75 16.17 13.80 6.17
N LYS A 76 15.66 13.05 7.15
CA LYS A 76 16.07 13.16 8.56
C LYS A 76 17.37 12.38 8.87
N SER A 77 17.61 11.28 8.17
CA SER A 77 18.81 10.45 8.35
C SER A 77 20.09 11.09 7.79
N GLY A 78 19.97 12.03 6.84
CA GLY A 78 21.12 12.79 6.30
C GLY A 78 21.60 13.96 7.16
N ARG A 79 20.83 14.37 8.20
CA ARG A 79 21.15 15.51 9.06
C ARG A 79 21.88 15.14 10.36
N ASN A 80 22.00 13.85 10.66
CA ASN A 80 22.50 13.35 11.94
C ASN A 80 23.82 12.56 11.81
N ASN A 81 24.64 12.89 10.82
CA ASN A 81 26.06 12.52 10.80
C ASN A 81 26.85 13.69 11.42
N PRO A 82 27.52 13.51 12.59
CA PRO A 82 28.60 14.41 13.00
C PRO A 82 29.80 14.31 12.04
#